data_AF-A0A5K1CQ08-F1
#
_entry.id   AF-A0A5K1CQ08-F1
#
_cell.length_a   1.000
_cell.length_b   1.000
_cell.length_c   1.000
_cell.angle_alpha   90.00
_cell.angle_beta   90.00
_cell.angle_gamma   90.00
#
_symmetry.space_group_name_H-M   'P 1'
#
loop_
_entity.id
_entity.type
_entity.pdbx_description
1 polymer ?
#
loop_
_entity_poly.entity_id
_entity_poly.type
_entity_poly.pdbx_seq_one_letter_code
_entity_poly.pdbx_strand_id
1 'polypeptide(L)' 'AVAWEPNKPLVIEDVEVAPPQAGEVRIKILYTALCHTDAYTWGGK' A
#
# COMPACT_ATOMS: atom_id res chain seq x y z
N ALA A 1 4.18 2.31 -2.36
CA ALA A 1 5.25 1.30 -2.40
C ALA A 1 4.58 -0.08 -2.44
N VAL A 2 5.08 -0.99 -3.26
CA VAL A 2 4.45 -2.31 -3.53
C VAL A 2 5.31 -3.43 -2.93
N ALA A 3 4.66 -4.40 -2.31
CA ALA A 3 5.27 -5.63 -1.82
C ALA A 3 4.95 -6.78 -2.79
N TRP A 4 5.95 -7.28 -3.51
CA TRP A 4 5.78 -8.38 -4.46
C TRP A 4 5.95 -9.76 -3.81
N GLU A 5 6.79 -9.86 -2.77
CA GLU A 5 7.04 -11.08 -2.02
C GLU A 5 7.34 -10.76 -0.54
N PRO A 6 7.08 -11.70 0.38
CA PRO A 6 7.41 -11.52 1.80
C PRO A 6 8.89 -11.17 2.03
N ASN A 7 9.15 -10.24 2.95
CA ASN A 7 10.50 -9.82 3.38
C ASN A 7 11.42 -9.25 2.27
N LYS A 8 10.94 -9.01 1.04
CA LYS A 8 11.72 -8.29 0.02
C LYS A 8 11.55 -6.77 0.18
N PRO A 9 12.57 -5.95 -0.10
CA PRO A 9 12.44 -4.50 -0.05
C PRO A 9 11.21 -4.01 -0.84
N LEU A 10 10.46 -3.08 -0.27
CA LEU A 10 9.32 -2.46 -0.96
C LEU A 10 9.81 -1.67 -2.17
N VAL A 11 9.06 -1.75 -3.27
CA VAL A 11 9.42 -1.08 -4.53
C VAL A 11 8.57 0.19 -4.71
N ILE A 12 9.18 1.25 -5.24
CA ILE A 12 8.46 2.43 -5.73
C ILE A 12 8.11 2.18 -7.18
N GLU A 13 6.81 2.19 -7.48
CA GLU A 13 6.27 1.81 -8.77
C GLU A 13 5.07 2.70 -9.10
N ASP A 14 4.92 3.00 -10.39
CA ASP A 14 3.75 3.69 -10.91
C ASP A 14 2.59 2.70 -11.03
N VAL A 15 1.47 3.02 -10.39
CA VAL A 15 0.26 2.18 -10.38
C VAL A 15 -0.95 2.97 -10.88
N GLU A 16 -1.85 2.29 -11.59
CA GLU A 16 -3.11 2.88 -12.01
C GLU A 16 -4.16 2.70 -10.91
N VAL A 17 -4.74 3.81 -10.42
CA VAL A 17 -5.82 3.79 -9.44
C VAL A 17 -7.14 4.05 -10.15
N ALA A 18 -7.96 3.01 -10.25
CA ALA A 18 -9.27 3.05 -10.90
C ALA A 18 -10.21 4.14 -10.30
N PRO A 19 -11.27 4.55 -11.03
CA PRO A 19 -12.31 5.42 -10.49
C PRO A 19 -13.05 4.77 -9.30
N PRO A 20 -13.52 5.57 -8.31
CA PRO A 20 -14.30 5.03 -7.20
C PRO A 20 -15.67 4.53 -7.69
N GLN A 21 -16.15 3.42 -7.09
CA GLN A 21 -17.48 2.87 -7.35
C GLN A 21 -18.53 3.47 -6.40
N ALA A 22 -19.78 2.99 -6.49
CA ALA A 22 -20.86 3.45 -5.64
C ALA A 22 -20.56 3.17 -4.15
N GLY A 23 -20.51 4.24 -3.35
CA GLY A 23 -20.19 4.16 -1.92
C GLY A 23 -18.68 4.23 -1.59
N GLU A 24 -17.81 4.35 -2.60
CA GLU A 24 -16.36 4.45 -2.40
C GLU A 24 -15.86 5.90 -2.55
N VAL A 25 -14.70 6.19 -1.94
CA VAL A 25 -14.02 7.48 -2.04
C VAL A 25 -12.57 7.27 -2.43
N ARG A 26 -12.09 8.02 -3.42
CA ARG A 26 -10.68 8.05 -3.81
C ARG A 26 -9.97 9.22 -3.15
N ILE A 27 -8.93 8.94 -2.37
CA ILE A 27 -8.22 9.92 -1.55
C ILE A 27 -6.81 10.16 -2.09
N LYS A 28 -6.40 11.44 -2.14
CA LYS A 28 -5.01 11.82 -2.37
C LYS A 28 -4.27 11.88 -1.03
N ILE A 29 -3.38 10.93 -0.79
CA ILE A 29 -2.59 10.87 0.45
C ILE A 29 -1.55 11.99 0.46
N LEU A 30 -1.56 12.84 1.50
CA LEU A 30 -0.57 13.91 1.71
C LEU A 30 0.56 13.47 2.64
N TYR A 31 0.22 12.71 3.68
CA TYR A 31 1.13 12.18 4.68
C TYR A 31 0.69 10.76 5.05
N THR A 32 1.66 9.90 5.38
CA THR A 32 1.43 8.53 5.87
C THR A 32 2.55 8.14 6.82
N ALA A 33 2.34 7.11 7.64
CA ALA A 33 3.31 6.59 8.59
C ALA A 33 3.23 5.07 8.65
N LEU A 34 4.29 4.43 9.15
CA LEU A 34 4.33 2.99 9.32
C LEU A 34 3.76 2.57 10.67
N CYS A 35 2.88 1.58 10.65
CA CYS A 35 2.45 0.83 11.81
C CYS A 35 3.25 -0.47 11.93
N HIS A 36 3.31 -1.04 13.13
CA HIS A 36 3.89 -2.37 13.34
C HIS A 36 3.21 -3.44 12.47
N THR A 37 1.90 -3.33 12.26
CA THR A 37 1.14 -4.28 11.42
C THR A 37 1.60 -4.26 9.97
N ASP A 38 2.04 -3.12 9.43
CA ASP A 38 2.55 -3.06 8.06
C ASP A 38 3.81 -3.92 7.91
N ALA A 39 4.72 -3.85 8.90
CA ALA A 39 5.92 -4.68 8.93
C ALA A 39 5.60 -6.17 9.15
N TYR A 40 4.60 -6.48 9.99
CA TYR A 40 4.12 -7.84 10.21
C TYR A 40 3.60 -8.46 8.90
N THR A 41 2.68 -7.77 8.21
CA THR A 41 2.11 -8.23 6.94
C THR A 41 3.16 -8.31 5.85
N TRP A 42 4.04 -7.31 5.73
CA TRP A 42 5.17 -7.32 4.80
C TRP A 42 6.12 -8.51 5.03
N GLY A 43 6.32 -8.89 6.29
CA GLY A 43 7.14 -10.05 6.66
C GLY A 43 6.52 -11.41 6.32
N GLY A 44 5.24 -11.46 5.94
CA GLY A 44 4.52 -12.68 5.56
C GLY A 44 4.43 -13.72 6.69
N LYS A 45 4.33 -13.25 7.94
CA LYS A 45 4.21 -14.10 9.14
C LYS A 45 2.77 -14.18 9.64
#